data_AF-A0A3M0JAS4-F1
#
_entry.id   AF-A0A3M0JAS4-F1
#
_cell.length_a   1.000
_cell.length_b   1.000
_cell.length_c   1.000
_cell.angle_alpha   90.00
_cell.angle_beta   90.00
_cell.angle_gamma   90.00
#
_symmetry.space_group_name_H-M   'P 1'
#
loop_
_entity.id
_entity.type
_entity.pdbx_description
1 polymer ?
#
loop_
_entity_poly.entity_id
_entity_poly.type
_entity_poly.pdbx_seq_one_letter_code
_entity_poly.pdbx_strand_id
1 'polypeptide(L)'
;MADFLAEVLVLNYGTHTITSVDAGATLVQEDQIKAAFLRDSWATRTTVTASAGVAFHNIVGVGTKESLDVSSGFTKQYLENRTNSRVESIGGPPFYPGITLKAWQEGIQNQLVALDRSGLPLYHFIKPSTVPELPAPTVRRVARRVELAVRRYYTFNTAPGCTDASSPNFNFHANTDDGSCKGTVTNFTFGESSRMPGRLLALPGAVQRLLVRRERAGGSNSGYLFGGLFSTHGANPITGAQSCPSGFFPLKLFGELRVCVSQDYEQGAQYAVPFGGFFSCQAGNPLAGQHRGTAEDPHAKGCPPGFSQHLALISDSCQVQFCVQAGLLTGGSLPPARLPPFTRLPANLPAVDTLLVRDGDSTWVRDAQSHVWRLARQEEVQHVAEMVGGRGLSGGEVAGVTVAVLAGLATGLGTAWYGRRRYKARGYQALGPGDSPAPASPEHSTVLSMGEGYQQQPEGTVP
;
A
#
# COMPACT_ATOMS: atom_id res chain seq x y z
N MET A 1 -4.68 -3.20 -19.34
CA MET A 1 -6.09 -3.21 -19.76
C MET A 1 -6.94 -3.97 -18.76
N ALA A 2 -6.64 -5.24 -18.46
CA ALA A 2 -7.40 -6.01 -17.47
C ALA A 2 -7.49 -5.34 -16.08
N ASP A 3 -6.38 -4.80 -15.56
CA ASP A 3 -6.38 -4.10 -14.26
C ASP A 3 -7.25 -2.83 -14.28
N PHE A 4 -7.20 -2.07 -15.38
CA PHE A 4 -8.06 -0.90 -15.59
C PHE A 4 -9.55 -1.28 -15.60
N LEU A 5 -9.93 -2.33 -16.34
CA LEU A 5 -11.32 -2.78 -16.40
C LEU A 5 -11.80 -3.36 -15.06
N ALA A 6 -10.93 -4.02 -14.30
CA ALA A 6 -11.26 -4.49 -12.96
C ALA A 6 -11.51 -3.30 -11.99
N GLU A 7 -10.72 -2.23 -12.11
CA GLU A 7 -10.94 -1.00 -11.35
C GLU A 7 -12.27 -0.32 -11.74
N VAL A 8 -12.62 -0.28 -13.03
CA VAL A 8 -13.92 0.22 -13.52
C VAL A 8 -15.08 -0.64 -13.00
N LEU A 9 -14.90 -1.95 -12.89
CA LEU A 9 -15.91 -2.83 -12.29
C LEU A 9 -16.18 -2.45 -10.82
N VAL A 10 -15.13 -2.17 -10.05
CA VAL A 10 -15.26 -1.70 -8.65
C VAL A 10 -15.94 -0.33 -8.58
N LEU A 11 -15.66 0.58 -9.51
CA LEU A 11 -16.33 1.88 -9.59
C LEU A 11 -17.85 1.73 -9.75
N ASN A 12 -18.26 0.85 -10.67
CA ASN A 12 -19.67 0.73 -11.07
C ASN A 12 -20.50 -0.14 -10.11
N TYR A 13 -19.90 -1.18 -9.53
CA TYR A 13 -20.61 -2.19 -8.72
C TYR A 13 -20.23 -2.19 -7.24
N GLY A 14 -19.27 -1.34 -6.84
CA GLY A 14 -18.77 -1.29 -5.47
C GLY A 14 -17.83 -2.46 -5.12
N THR A 15 -17.59 -2.64 -3.82
CA THR A 15 -16.65 -3.64 -3.30
C THR A 15 -17.33 -4.92 -2.79
N HIS A 16 -18.63 -4.83 -2.49
CA HIS A 16 -19.44 -5.91 -1.91
C HIS A 16 -20.78 -6.02 -2.62
N THR A 17 -21.35 -7.21 -2.58
CA THR A 17 -22.72 -7.48 -2.99
C THR A 17 -23.56 -7.77 -1.76
N ILE A 18 -24.67 -7.05 -1.61
CA ILE A 18 -25.61 -7.22 -0.50
C ILE A 18 -26.36 -8.54 -0.72
N THR A 19 -26.33 -9.42 0.29
CA THR A 19 -27.01 -10.74 0.26
C THR A 19 -28.22 -10.80 1.17
N SER A 20 -28.30 -9.94 2.18
CA SER A 20 -29.47 -9.79 3.04
C SER A 20 -29.63 -8.35 3.51
N VAL A 21 -30.87 -7.94 3.73
CA VAL A 21 -31.23 -6.62 4.22
C VAL A 21 -32.31 -6.74 5.30
N ASP A 22 -32.19 -5.92 6.33
CA ASP A 22 -33.21 -5.77 7.36
C ASP A 22 -34.09 -4.58 6.97
N ALA A 23 -35.32 -4.87 6.53
CA ALA A 23 -36.28 -3.87 6.09
C ALA A 23 -37.05 -3.30 7.28
N GLY A 24 -37.02 -1.97 7.45
CA GLY A 24 -37.70 -1.31 8.56
C GLY A 24 -37.70 0.21 8.43
N ALA A 25 -37.97 0.88 9.54
CA ALA A 25 -37.78 2.31 9.70
C ALA A 25 -37.11 2.58 11.06
N THR A 26 -36.31 3.64 11.14
CA THR A 26 -35.67 4.05 12.40
C THR A 26 -35.85 5.55 12.62
N LEU A 27 -36.01 5.93 13.89
CA LEU A 27 -36.05 7.31 14.34
C LEU A 27 -34.93 7.49 15.35
N VAL A 28 -33.91 8.26 14.98
CA VAL A 28 -32.66 8.39 15.74
C VAL A 28 -32.49 9.82 16.19
N GLN A 29 -32.21 10.01 17.48
CA GLN A 29 -31.66 11.27 17.99
C GLN A 29 -30.16 11.11 18.24
N GLU A 30 -29.38 12.03 17.68
CA GLU A 30 -27.95 12.12 17.89
C GLU A 30 -27.61 13.46 18.53
N ASP A 31 -27.15 13.39 19.77
CA ASP A 31 -26.72 14.53 20.56
C ASP A 31 -25.20 14.50 20.72
N GLN A 32 -24.55 15.65 20.52
CA GLN A 32 -23.13 15.85 20.79
C GLN A 32 -22.97 16.52 22.15
N ILE A 33 -22.23 15.88 23.05
CA ILE A 33 -22.10 16.30 24.46
C ILE A 33 -20.63 16.60 24.76
N LYS A 34 -20.37 17.67 25.54
CA LYS A 34 -19.00 18.00 25.96
C LYS A 34 -18.34 16.83 26.69
N ALA A 35 -17.16 16.42 26.24
CA ALA A 35 -16.41 15.33 26.85
C ALA A 35 -16.09 15.58 28.34
N ALA A 36 -15.90 16.85 28.74
CA ALA A 36 -15.69 17.23 30.13
C ALA A 36 -16.85 16.81 31.05
N PHE A 37 -18.10 16.90 30.57
CA PHE A 37 -19.30 16.53 31.33
C PHE A 37 -19.40 15.01 31.57
N LEU A 38 -18.82 14.20 30.67
CA LEU A 38 -18.82 12.74 30.78
C LEU A 38 -17.68 12.17 31.65
N ARG A 39 -16.67 12.97 31.99
CA ARG A 39 -15.49 12.50 32.75
C ARG A 39 -15.76 12.31 34.25
N ASP A 40 -16.85 12.85 34.78
CA ASP A 40 -16.99 13.06 36.22
C ASP A 40 -17.40 11.83 37.07
N SER A 41 -17.90 10.71 36.52
CA SER A 41 -17.84 9.35 37.11
C SER A 41 -18.54 8.30 36.21
N TRP A 42 -18.52 7.02 36.60
CA TRP A 42 -19.32 5.97 35.95
C TRP A 42 -20.83 6.15 36.21
N ALA A 43 -21.19 6.66 37.40
CA ALA A 43 -22.57 6.90 37.80
C ALA A 43 -23.21 8.05 37.00
N THR A 44 -22.39 8.98 36.48
CA THR A 44 -22.90 10.02 35.57
C THR A 44 -23.17 9.49 34.17
N ARG A 45 -22.54 8.40 33.72
CA ARG A 45 -22.83 7.83 32.38
C ARG A 45 -24.23 7.28 32.29
N THR A 46 -24.69 6.53 33.29
CA THR A 46 -26.03 5.96 33.31
C THR A 46 -27.10 7.04 33.40
N THR A 47 -26.88 8.08 34.21
CA THR A 47 -27.80 9.23 34.30
C THR A 47 -27.81 10.06 33.03
N VAL A 48 -26.68 10.25 32.34
CA VAL A 48 -26.62 10.93 31.03
C VAL A 48 -27.40 10.15 29.98
N THR A 49 -27.21 8.84 29.89
CA THR A 49 -27.98 8.00 28.94
C THR A 49 -29.48 8.06 29.25
N ALA A 50 -29.86 8.03 30.53
CA ALA A 50 -31.26 8.19 30.92
C ALA A 50 -31.83 9.57 30.55
N SER A 51 -31.08 10.65 30.78
CA SER A 51 -31.47 12.02 30.39
C SER A 51 -31.60 12.18 28.87
N ALA A 52 -30.73 11.54 28.08
CA ALA A 52 -30.88 11.50 26.62
C ALA A 52 -32.17 10.79 26.20
N GLY A 53 -32.51 9.66 26.84
CA GLY A 53 -33.77 8.94 26.60
C GLY A 53 -35.01 9.76 26.96
N VAL A 54 -34.98 10.50 28.08
CA VAL A 54 -36.05 11.43 28.47
C VAL A 54 -36.18 12.58 27.46
N ALA A 55 -35.06 13.15 27.02
CA ALA A 55 -35.06 14.20 26.00
C ALA A 55 -35.68 13.71 24.69
N PHE A 56 -35.35 12.50 24.25
CA PHE A 56 -35.94 11.89 23.05
C PHE A 56 -37.42 11.61 23.21
N HIS A 57 -37.83 11.00 24.33
CA HIS A 57 -39.23 10.70 24.60
C HIS A 57 -40.09 11.98 24.61
N ASN A 58 -39.55 13.09 25.12
CA ASN A 58 -40.24 14.39 25.10
C ASN A 58 -40.43 14.93 23.68
N ILE A 59 -39.46 14.72 22.79
CA ILE A 59 -39.53 15.13 21.38
C ILE A 59 -40.64 14.37 20.63
N VAL A 60 -40.83 13.07 20.91
CA VAL A 60 -41.82 12.21 20.23
C VAL A 60 -43.17 12.11 20.95
N GLY A 61 -43.24 12.50 22.22
CA GLY A 61 -44.40 12.34 23.10
C GLY A 61 -45.23 13.60 23.31
N VAL A 62 -44.65 14.79 23.13
CA VAL A 62 -45.32 16.07 23.44
C VAL A 62 -45.60 16.85 22.16
N GLY A 63 -46.87 16.87 21.74
CA GLY A 63 -47.38 17.86 20.79
C GLY A 63 -47.05 19.25 21.32
N THR A 64 -46.26 20.01 20.56
CA THR A 64 -45.72 21.33 20.86
C THR A 64 -46.63 22.21 21.74
N LYS A 65 -46.41 22.17 23.06
CA LYS A 65 -46.74 23.20 24.05
C LYS A 65 -45.77 23.08 25.22
N GLU A 66 -44.74 23.92 25.21
CA GLU A 66 -44.06 24.55 26.36
C GLU A 66 -44.11 23.90 27.77
N SER A 67 -43.98 22.59 27.87
CA SER A 67 -43.55 21.95 29.11
C SER A 67 -42.60 20.82 28.75
N LEU A 68 -41.32 21.17 28.58
CA LEU A 68 -40.28 20.22 28.89
C LEU A 68 -40.51 19.84 30.35
N ASP A 69 -41.05 18.65 30.60
CA ASP A 69 -41.11 18.09 31.95
C ASP A 69 -39.66 17.70 32.31
N VAL A 70 -38.85 18.72 32.62
CA VAL A 70 -37.48 18.59 33.10
C VAL A 70 -37.59 18.09 34.54
N SER A 71 -38.03 16.84 34.69
CA SER A 71 -38.36 16.23 35.98
C SER A 71 -37.14 16.04 36.89
N SER A 72 -35.92 16.25 36.37
CA SER A 72 -34.70 16.24 37.17
C SER A 72 -33.75 17.39 36.80
N GLY A 73 -33.13 18.02 37.80
CA GLY A 73 -32.10 19.05 37.59
C GLY A 73 -30.92 18.57 36.73
N PHE A 74 -30.69 17.26 36.68
CA PHE A 74 -29.65 16.64 35.86
C PHE A 74 -29.97 16.72 34.36
N THR A 75 -31.24 16.55 33.96
CA THR A 75 -31.65 16.72 32.55
C THR A 75 -31.39 18.15 32.06
N LYS A 76 -31.51 19.16 32.93
CA LYS A 76 -31.15 20.53 32.60
C LYS A 76 -29.64 20.67 32.33
N GLN A 77 -28.80 20.09 33.19
CA GLN A 77 -27.34 20.08 33.00
C GLN A 77 -26.92 19.34 31.72
N TYR A 78 -27.61 18.25 31.37
CA TYR A 78 -27.40 17.55 30.11
C TYR A 78 -27.66 18.46 28.91
N LEU A 79 -28.80 19.16 28.89
CA LEU A 79 -29.16 20.08 27.81
C LEU A 79 -28.19 21.27 27.71
N GLU A 80 -27.70 21.79 28.83
CA GLU A 80 -26.71 22.88 28.88
C GLU A 80 -25.31 22.45 28.37
N ASN A 81 -24.97 21.17 28.50
CA ASN A 81 -23.69 20.61 28.03
C ASN A 81 -23.76 20.04 26.60
N ARG A 82 -24.93 20.12 25.95
CA ARG A 82 -25.13 19.70 24.57
C ARG A 82 -24.66 20.77 23.60
N THR A 83 -23.80 20.38 22.66
CA THR A 83 -23.24 21.25 21.62
C THR A 83 -23.99 21.16 20.30
N ASN A 84 -24.55 19.98 19.99
CA ASN A 84 -25.35 19.76 18.79
C ASN A 84 -26.43 18.71 19.07
N SER A 85 -27.54 18.77 18.35
CA SER A 85 -28.65 17.83 18.43
C SER A 85 -29.32 17.71 17.07
N ARG A 86 -29.45 16.48 16.58
CA ARG A 86 -30.19 16.16 15.36
C ARG A 86 -31.15 15.01 15.61
N VAL A 87 -32.32 15.07 14.99
CA VAL A 87 -33.29 13.97 14.94
C VAL A 87 -33.50 13.61 13.48
N GLU A 88 -33.30 12.34 13.16
CA GLU A 88 -33.36 11.82 11.80
C GLU A 88 -34.33 10.63 11.74
N SER A 89 -35.26 10.68 10.79
CA SER A 89 -36.13 9.55 10.45
C SER A 89 -35.62 8.92 9.16
N ILE A 90 -35.28 7.64 9.21
CA ILE A 90 -34.81 6.87 8.07
C ILE A 90 -35.86 5.80 7.78
N GLY A 91 -36.58 5.99 6.67
CA GLY A 91 -37.83 5.27 6.41
C GLY A 91 -38.99 5.81 7.25
N GLY A 92 -40.18 5.26 7.02
CA GLY A 92 -41.42 5.76 7.62
C GLY A 92 -41.78 7.18 7.16
N PRO A 93 -42.85 7.75 7.73
CA PRO A 93 -43.26 9.12 7.41
C PRO A 93 -42.21 10.13 7.89
N PRO A 94 -42.07 11.29 7.21
CA PRO A 94 -41.17 12.35 7.65
C PRO A 94 -41.44 12.78 9.09
N PHE A 95 -40.38 12.87 9.90
CA PHE A 95 -40.50 13.32 11.29
C PHE A 95 -40.72 14.84 11.35
N TYR A 96 -41.63 15.26 12.24
CA TYR A 96 -41.81 16.65 12.63
C TYR A 96 -42.11 16.74 14.14
N PRO A 97 -41.65 17.79 14.83
CA PRO A 97 -41.97 17.98 16.25
C PRO A 97 -43.49 17.96 16.49
N GLY A 98 -43.96 17.02 17.32
CA GLY A 98 -45.38 16.83 17.63
C GLY A 98 -46.07 15.67 16.92
N ILE A 99 -45.41 14.97 15.97
CA ILE A 99 -45.86 13.64 15.56
C ILE A 99 -45.76 12.70 16.76
N THR A 100 -46.84 11.97 17.06
CA THR A 100 -46.79 10.97 18.14
C THR A 100 -46.03 9.73 17.67
N LEU A 101 -45.35 9.05 18.59
CA LEU A 101 -44.67 7.78 18.28
C LEU A 101 -45.64 6.77 17.63
N LYS A 102 -46.89 6.72 18.08
CA LYS A 102 -47.94 5.87 17.50
C LYS A 102 -48.23 6.23 16.04
N ALA A 103 -48.46 7.51 15.75
CA ALA A 103 -48.73 7.97 14.38
C ALA A 103 -47.53 7.72 13.45
N TRP A 104 -46.31 7.87 13.96
CA TRP A 104 -45.10 7.53 13.22
C TRP A 104 -45.02 6.02 12.93
N GLN A 105 -45.29 5.17 13.93
CA GLN A 105 -45.30 3.70 13.80
C GLN A 105 -46.35 3.19 12.81
N GLU A 106 -47.55 3.76 12.82
CA GLU A 106 -48.63 3.39 11.89
C GLU A 106 -48.28 3.74 10.43
N GLY A 107 -47.44 4.76 10.21
CA GLY A 107 -47.00 5.17 8.87
C GLY A 107 -45.90 4.31 8.23
N ILE A 108 -45.36 3.30 8.94
CA ILE A 108 -44.18 2.53 8.49
C ILE A 108 -44.51 1.57 7.34
N GLN A 109 -45.73 1.01 7.28
CA GLN A 109 -46.05 -0.22 6.53
C GLN A 109 -45.70 -0.20 5.03
N ASN A 110 -45.60 0.97 4.39
CA ASN A 110 -45.26 1.10 2.97
C ASN A 110 -44.03 2.00 2.70
N GLN A 111 -43.26 2.33 3.73
CA GLN A 111 -42.11 3.23 3.66
C GLN A 111 -40.87 2.59 4.29
N LEU A 112 -40.67 1.31 4.00
CA LEU A 112 -39.56 0.53 4.51
C LEU A 112 -38.27 0.85 3.75
N VAL A 113 -37.17 0.92 4.49
CA VAL A 113 -35.82 1.08 3.95
C VAL A 113 -34.91 0.00 4.53
N ALA A 114 -33.75 -0.22 3.91
CA ALA A 114 -32.75 -1.14 4.43
C ALA A 114 -32.03 -0.50 5.64
N LEU A 115 -32.39 -0.92 6.85
CA LEU A 115 -31.80 -0.45 8.12
C LEU A 115 -30.42 -1.05 8.35
N ASP A 116 -30.28 -2.34 8.06
CA ASP A 116 -29.01 -3.06 8.12
C ASP A 116 -28.82 -3.90 6.86
N ARG A 117 -27.56 -4.16 6.52
CA ARG A 117 -27.14 -4.82 5.28
C ARG A 117 -25.98 -5.75 5.57
N SER A 118 -26.12 -7.01 5.16
CA SER A 118 -25.01 -7.97 5.15
C SER A 118 -24.71 -8.40 3.72
N GLY A 119 -23.44 -8.72 3.45
CA GLY A 119 -22.99 -9.02 2.10
C GLY A 119 -21.63 -9.69 2.06
N LEU A 120 -21.25 -10.13 0.87
CA LEU A 120 -19.95 -10.74 0.58
C LEU A 120 -19.16 -9.88 -0.40
N PRO A 121 -17.82 -9.95 -0.42
CA PRO A 121 -17.01 -9.21 -1.37
C PRO A 121 -17.37 -9.56 -2.83
N LEU A 122 -17.32 -8.58 -3.73
CA LEU A 122 -17.74 -8.74 -5.13
C LEU A 122 -17.07 -9.92 -5.84
N TYR A 123 -15.75 -10.09 -5.63
CA TYR A 123 -14.98 -11.18 -6.23
C TYR A 123 -15.39 -12.58 -5.74
N HIS A 124 -16.14 -12.69 -4.63
CA HIS A 124 -16.67 -13.96 -4.14
C HIS A 124 -17.66 -14.61 -5.11
N PHE A 125 -18.38 -13.81 -5.90
CA PHE A 125 -19.39 -14.30 -6.83
C PHE A 125 -18.81 -14.67 -8.21
N ILE A 126 -17.53 -14.39 -8.45
CA ILE A 126 -16.84 -14.75 -9.69
C ILE A 126 -16.26 -16.15 -9.54
N LYS A 127 -17.07 -17.16 -9.89
CA LYS A 127 -16.75 -18.59 -9.74
C LYS A 127 -17.02 -19.32 -11.06
N PRO A 128 -16.35 -20.46 -11.33
CA PRO A 128 -16.62 -21.25 -12.53
C PRO A 128 -18.10 -21.68 -12.65
N SER A 129 -18.81 -21.82 -11.53
CA SER A 129 -20.25 -22.14 -11.52
C SER A 129 -21.16 -20.98 -11.95
N THR A 130 -20.70 -19.73 -11.80
CA THR A 130 -21.47 -18.53 -12.18
C THR A 130 -21.12 -18.03 -13.59
N VAL A 131 -19.99 -18.51 -14.14
CA VAL A 131 -19.49 -18.18 -15.48
C VAL A 131 -19.09 -19.49 -16.19
N PRO A 132 -20.03 -20.42 -16.46
CA PRO A 132 -19.75 -21.74 -17.01
C PRO A 132 -19.21 -21.73 -18.45
N GLU A 133 -19.39 -20.63 -19.17
CA GLU A 133 -18.94 -20.42 -20.55
C GLU A 133 -17.44 -20.16 -20.67
N LEU A 134 -16.72 -20.02 -19.55
CA LEU A 134 -15.28 -19.77 -19.55
C LEU A 134 -14.50 -20.91 -18.84
N PRO A 135 -13.25 -21.18 -19.26
CA PRO A 135 -12.38 -22.12 -18.55
C PRO A 135 -12.17 -21.70 -17.08
N ALA A 136 -12.27 -22.65 -16.15
CA ALA A 136 -12.17 -22.36 -14.71
C ALA A 136 -10.90 -21.59 -14.30
N PRO A 137 -9.69 -21.86 -14.84
CA PRO A 137 -8.48 -21.11 -14.51
C PRO A 137 -8.56 -19.65 -14.97
N THR A 138 -9.28 -19.37 -16.05
CA THR A 138 -9.53 -18.01 -16.54
C THR A 138 -10.46 -17.27 -15.58
N VAL A 139 -11.56 -17.90 -15.16
CA VAL A 139 -12.47 -17.31 -14.17
C VAL A 139 -11.77 -17.00 -12.85
N ARG A 140 -10.94 -17.93 -12.33
CA ARG A 140 -10.12 -17.69 -11.12
C ARG A 140 -9.15 -16.52 -11.29
N ARG A 141 -8.53 -16.36 -12.48
CA ARG A 141 -7.67 -15.21 -12.78
C ARG A 141 -8.46 -13.90 -12.79
N VAL A 142 -9.67 -13.88 -13.35
CA VAL A 142 -10.57 -12.71 -13.32
C VAL A 142 -10.94 -12.36 -11.88
N ALA A 143 -11.37 -13.34 -11.08
CA ALA A 143 -11.70 -13.14 -9.67
C ALA A 143 -10.54 -12.51 -8.89
N ARG A 144 -9.32 -13.02 -9.07
CA ARG A 144 -8.12 -12.47 -8.43
C ARG A 144 -7.81 -11.03 -8.87
N ARG A 145 -8.05 -10.67 -10.13
CA ARG A 145 -7.85 -9.30 -10.63
C ARG A 145 -8.84 -8.33 -9.99
N VAL A 146 -10.11 -8.73 -9.86
CA VAL A 146 -11.14 -7.94 -9.15
C VAL A 146 -10.80 -7.83 -7.67
N GLU A 147 -10.36 -8.91 -7.03
CA GLU A 147 -9.91 -8.90 -5.63
C GLU A 147 -8.77 -7.88 -5.42
N LEU A 148 -7.76 -7.88 -6.28
CA LEU A 148 -6.65 -6.93 -6.20
C LEU A 148 -7.11 -5.48 -6.42
N ALA A 149 -8.06 -5.24 -7.32
CA ALA A 149 -8.66 -3.92 -7.53
C ALA A 149 -9.42 -3.43 -6.28
N VAL A 150 -10.23 -4.30 -5.67
CA VAL A 150 -10.93 -4.00 -4.40
C VAL A 150 -9.94 -3.69 -3.28
N ARG A 151 -8.91 -4.52 -3.10
CA ARG A 151 -7.87 -4.28 -2.08
C ARG A 151 -7.16 -2.95 -2.31
N ARG A 152 -6.82 -2.62 -3.57
CA ARG A 152 -6.18 -1.36 -3.94
C ARG A 152 -7.06 -0.15 -3.61
N TYR A 153 -8.37 -0.23 -3.85
CA TYR A 153 -9.31 0.83 -3.46
C TYR A 153 -9.25 1.13 -1.96
N TYR A 154 -9.26 0.11 -1.10
CA TYR A 154 -9.12 0.31 0.34
C TYR A 154 -7.74 0.85 0.71
N THR A 155 -6.65 0.25 0.22
CA THR A 155 -5.29 0.73 0.48
C THR A 155 -5.11 2.20 0.09
N PHE A 156 -5.72 2.63 -1.01
CA PHE A 156 -5.59 4.02 -1.46
C PHE A 156 -6.43 5.02 -0.69
N ASN A 157 -7.41 4.55 0.08
CA ASN A 157 -8.24 5.34 0.98
C ASN A 157 -7.85 5.18 2.46
N THR A 158 -6.85 4.35 2.77
CA THR A 158 -6.24 4.30 4.10
C THR A 158 -5.28 5.48 4.26
N ALA A 159 -5.49 6.27 5.32
CA ALA A 159 -4.64 7.38 5.72
C ALA A 159 -4.12 7.10 7.15
N PRO A 160 -2.93 6.49 7.28
CA PRO A 160 -2.29 6.28 8.56
C PRO A 160 -1.85 7.60 9.21
N GLY A 161 -1.99 7.70 10.53
CA GLY A 161 -1.53 8.83 11.33
C GLY A 161 -2.08 8.78 12.75
N CYS A 162 -1.64 9.70 13.61
CA CYS A 162 -2.13 9.76 14.98
C CYS A 162 -3.63 10.12 15.03
N THR A 163 -4.45 9.24 15.60
CA THR A 163 -5.90 9.45 15.77
C THR A 163 -6.28 9.98 17.16
N ASP A 164 -5.32 10.15 18.07
CA ASP A 164 -5.57 10.69 19.41
C ASP A 164 -5.67 12.22 19.37
N ALA A 165 -6.89 12.74 19.51
CA ALA A 165 -7.17 14.19 19.49
C ALA A 165 -6.50 14.98 20.64
N SER A 166 -6.02 14.31 21.69
CA SER A 166 -5.28 14.96 22.78
C SER A 166 -3.78 15.06 22.53
N SER A 167 -3.27 14.37 21.50
CA SER A 167 -1.86 14.41 21.14
C SER A 167 -1.52 15.67 20.34
N PRO A 168 -0.35 16.31 20.58
CA PRO A 168 0.14 17.39 19.72
C PRO A 168 0.40 16.94 18.27
N ASN A 169 0.56 15.63 18.05
CA ASN A 169 0.80 15.03 16.74
C ASN A 169 -0.49 14.57 16.06
N PHE A 170 -1.68 14.89 16.61
CA PHE A 170 -2.97 14.51 16.03
C PHE A 170 -3.02 14.84 14.54
N ASN A 171 -3.55 13.91 13.74
CA ASN A 171 -3.76 14.10 12.31
C ASN A 171 -5.25 13.97 11.99
N PHE A 172 -5.89 15.11 11.72
CA PHE A 172 -7.33 15.17 11.40
C PHE A 172 -7.72 14.33 10.17
N HIS A 173 -6.79 14.13 9.24
CA HIS A 173 -7.04 13.35 8.01
C HIS A 173 -6.78 11.84 8.20
N ALA A 174 -6.29 11.41 9.36
CA ALA A 174 -5.98 10.01 9.62
C ALA A 174 -7.23 9.20 9.96
N ASN A 175 -7.39 8.04 9.31
CA ASN A 175 -8.46 7.08 9.59
C ASN A 175 -7.95 5.76 10.16
N THR A 176 -6.63 5.62 10.31
CA THR A 176 -5.97 4.43 10.86
C THR A 176 -4.84 4.88 11.75
N ASP A 177 -4.82 4.42 13.01
CA ASP A 177 -3.74 4.75 13.94
C ASP A 177 -2.43 4.06 13.51
N ASP A 178 -1.35 4.83 13.43
CA ASP A 178 -0.01 4.36 13.10
C ASP A 178 0.95 4.39 14.31
N GLY A 179 0.46 4.79 15.50
CA GLY A 179 1.26 4.89 16.71
C GLY A 179 2.20 6.12 16.76
N SER A 180 2.08 7.06 15.82
CA SER A 180 2.92 8.27 15.75
C SER A 180 2.62 9.34 16.83
N CYS A 181 1.60 9.12 17.67
CA CYS A 181 1.12 10.09 18.67
C CYS A 181 2.15 10.52 19.74
N LYS A 182 3.24 9.76 19.95
CA LYS A 182 4.25 10.01 21.00
C LYS A 182 5.64 10.33 20.46
N GLY A 183 5.80 10.50 19.15
CA GLY A 183 7.09 10.75 18.50
C GLY A 183 7.57 12.19 18.66
N THR A 184 8.86 12.38 18.95
CA THR A 184 9.51 13.69 18.94
C THR A 184 10.06 14.02 17.54
N VAL A 185 9.88 15.26 17.11
CA VAL A 185 10.35 15.73 15.79
C VAL A 185 11.87 15.80 15.80
N THR A 186 12.49 15.22 14.78
CA THR A 186 13.91 15.42 14.46
C THR A 186 13.99 16.24 13.17
N ASN A 187 14.78 17.31 13.18
CA ASN A 187 14.90 18.18 12.01
C ASN A 187 15.80 17.51 10.96
N PHE A 188 15.32 17.42 9.72
CA PHE A 188 16.08 16.98 8.56
C PHE A 188 16.12 18.09 7.51
N THR A 189 17.24 18.21 6.80
CA THR A 189 17.41 19.16 5.68
C THR A 189 17.24 18.44 4.33
N PHE A 190 16.58 19.12 3.38
CA PHE A 190 16.42 18.63 2.02
C PHE A 190 17.70 18.94 1.22
N GLY A 191 18.37 17.95 0.61
CA GLY A 191 19.66 18.15 -0.08
C GLY A 191 19.57 18.05 -1.61
N GLU A 192 20.45 18.76 -2.33
CA GLU A 192 20.66 18.58 -3.77
C GLU A 192 21.61 17.41 -4.07
N SER A 193 21.49 16.78 -5.25
CA SER A 193 22.51 15.87 -5.78
C SER A 193 23.22 16.48 -6.99
N SER A 194 24.55 16.51 -6.93
CA SER A 194 25.40 16.92 -8.04
C SER A 194 25.37 15.87 -9.16
N ARG A 195 25.00 16.31 -10.37
CA ARG A 195 25.20 15.63 -11.68
C ARG A 195 24.11 14.63 -12.10
N MET A 196 23.12 15.12 -12.86
CA MET A 196 22.29 14.28 -13.75
C MET A 196 23.08 13.94 -15.03
N PRO A 197 23.36 12.66 -15.35
CA PRO A 197 23.46 12.25 -16.74
C PRO A 197 22.04 12.13 -17.30
N GLY A 198 21.75 12.86 -18.38
CA GLY A 198 20.46 12.89 -19.06
C GLY A 198 20.14 11.55 -19.72
N ARG A 199 19.67 10.58 -18.94
CA ARG A 199 18.90 9.39 -19.33
C ARG A 199 18.77 8.46 -18.12
N LEU A 200 17.85 8.76 -17.21
CA LEU A 200 17.31 7.75 -16.30
C LEU A 200 15.82 8.07 -16.05
N LEU A 201 15.04 7.87 -17.10
CA LEU A 201 13.61 7.60 -16.95
C LEU A 201 13.47 6.15 -16.46
N ALA A 202 12.55 5.96 -15.52
CA ALA A 202 12.11 4.68 -14.95
C ALA A 202 13.09 4.02 -13.97
N LEU A 203 12.92 4.33 -12.68
CA LEU A 203 12.74 3.35 -11.60
C LEU A 203 12.41 4.13 -10.31
N PRO A 204 11.31 3.82 -9.60
CA PRO A 204 10.96 4.44 -8.31
C PRO A 204 12.06 4.35 -7.23
N GLY A 205 12.98 3.39 -7.35
CA GLY A 205 14.14 3.25 -6.45
C GLY A 205 15.27 4.26 -6.66
N ALA A 206 15.42 4.86 -7.85
CA ALA A 206 16.49 5.83 -8.11
C ALA A 206 16.27 7.15 -7.37
N VAL A 207 15.00 7.53 -7.21
CA VAL A 207 14.53 8.75 -6.52
C VAL A 207 14.94 8.79 -5.05
N GLN A 208 14.88 7.64 -4.39
CA GLN A 208 15.04 7.55 -2.94
C GLN A 208 16.50 7.74 -2.49
N ARG A 209 17.46 7.32 -3.33
CA ARG A 209 18.89 7.59 -3.10
C ARG A 209 19.27 9.05 -3.33
N LEU A 210 18.36 9.86 -3.87
CA LEU A 210 18.65 11.17 -4.45
C LEU A 210 18.23 12.38 -3.59
N LEU A 211 17.48 12.21 -2.49
CA LEU A 211 16.76 13.34 -1.88
C LEU A 211 17.01 13.68 -0.40
N VAL A 212 17.73 12.88 0.39
CA VAL A 212 18.00 13.26 1.79
C VAL A 212 19.37 12.78 2.32
N ARG A 213 20.13 13.69 2.94
CA ARG A 213 21.29 13.39 3.79
C ARG A 213 20.93 13.62 5.26
N ARG A 214 21.34 12.72 6.15
CA ARG A 214 21.34 12.97 7.60
C ARG A 214 22.55 13.84 7.94
N GLU A 215 22.33 14.97 8.58
CA GLU A 215 23.42 15.88 8.96
C GLU A 215 24.29 15.24 10.06
N ARG A 216 25.62 15.28 9.88
CA ARG A 216 26.57 15.09 10.99
C ARG A 216 26.67 16.44 11.70
N ALA A 217 26.56 16.44 13.03
CA ALA A 217 26.72 17.64 13.83
C ALA A 217 28.03 18.38 13.45
N GLY A 218 27.92 19.57 12.84
CA GLY A 218 29.05 20.47 12.55
C GLY A 218 29.34 20.85 11.09
N GLY A 219 28.38 20.77 10.15
CA GLY A 219 28.54 21.25 8.77
C GLY A 219 27.73 22.52 8.45
N SER A 220 28.19 23.35 7.52
CA SER A 220 27.46 24.53 7.02
C SER A 220 26.14 24.13 6.34
N ASN A 221 25.09 24.95 6.55
CA ASN A 221 23.73 24.78 5.99
C ASN A 221 23.77 24.52 4.48
N SER A 222 23.82 23.26 4.08
CA SER A 222 23.91 22.81 2.70
C SER A 222 22.63 22.05 2.37
N GLY A 223 21.58 22.79 2.03
CA GLY A 223 20.28 22.23 1.68
C GLY A 223 19.33 23.27 1.08
N TYR A 224 18.16 22.80 0.68
CA TYR A 224 17.00 23.64 0.38
C TYR A 224 16.03 23.62 1.55
N LEU A 225 15.31 24.72 1.74
CA LEU A 225 14.07 24.77 2.48
C LEU A 225 12.96 24.10 1.66
N PHE A 226 12.12 23.31 2.32
CA PHE A 226 10.96 22.68 1.70
C PHE A 226 9.69 23.49 2.02
N GLY A 227 8.95 23.88 0.98
CA GLY A 227 7.74 24.72 1.06
C GLY A 227 6.47 23.98 0.63
N GLY A 228 6.49 22.65 0.71
CA GLY A 228 5.40 21.79 0.26
C GLY A 228 5.53 21.31 -1.18
N LEU A 229 4.47 20.67 -1.67
CA LEU A 229 4.41 20.07 -3.00
C LEU A 229 3.00 20.18 -3.57
N PHE A 230 2.88 20.14 -4.89
CA PHE A 230 1.59 20.10 -5.56
C PHE A 230 1.68 19.30 -6.86
N SER A 231 0.52 18.93 -7.39
CA SER A 231 0.39 18.28 -8.70
C SER A 231 -0.77 18.90 -9.47
N THR A 232 -0.99 18.46 -10.71
CA THR A 232 -2.17 18.83 -11.51
C THR A 232 -3.50 18.46 -10.86
N HIS A 233 -3.51 17.52 -9.91
CA HIS A 233 -4.72 17.02 -9.24
C HIS A 233 -4.75 17.33 -7.73
N GLY A 234 -3.71 17.97 -7.19
CA GLY A 234 -3.62 18.26 -5.75
C GLY A 234 -2.97 19.61 -5.50
N ALA A 235 -3.61 20.42 -4.67
CA ALA A 235 -3.07 21.70 -4.21
C ALA A 235 -1.96 21.47 -3.18
N ASN A 236 -1.06 22.45 -3.05
CA ASN A 236 -0.08 22.48 -1.97
C ASN A 236 -0.80 22.73 -0.64
N PRO A 237 -0.72 21.82 0.35
CA PRO A 237 -1.38 22.01 1.65
C PRO A 237 -0.93 23.27 2.38
N ILE A 238 0.25 23.82 2.06
CA ILE A 238 0.79 25.03 2.67
C ILE A 238 0.14 26.31 2.11
N THR A 239 -0.14 26.34 0.80
CA THR A 239 -0.72 27.53 0.15
C THR A 239 -2.21 27.40 -0.14
N GLY A 240 -2.76 26.19 -0.05
CA GLY A 240 -4.14 25.89 -0.48
C GLY A 240 -4.34 25.95 -2.00
N ALA A 241 -3.26 26.12 -2.79
CA ALA A 241 -3.32 26.31 -4.23
C ALA A 241 -2.26 25.47 -4.96
N GLN A 242 -2.39 25.33 -6.28
CA GLN A 242 -1.38 24.67 -7.14
C GLN A 242 -0.17 25.60 -7.40
N SER A 243 0.42 26.13 -6.33
CA SER A 243 1.49 27.12 -6.37
C SER A 243 2.46 26.98 -5.19
N CYS A 244 3.65 27.54 -5.35
CA CYS A 244 4.64 27.63 -4.28
C CYS A 244 4.42 28.86 -3.39
N PRO A 245 4.83 28.80 -2.11
CA PRO A 245 4.89 29.97 -1.25
C PRO A 245 5.82 31.05 -1.81
N SER A 246 5.70 32.28 -1.31
CA SER A 246 6.58 33.39 -1.72
C SER A 246 8.04 33.04 -1.42
N GLY A 247 8.94 33.32 -2.36
CA GLY A 247 10.37 32.99 -2.23
C GLY A 247 10.73 31.52 -2.51
N PHE A 248 9.76 30.67 -2.88
CA PHE A 248 9.98 29.29 -3.28
C PHE A 248 9.75 29.11 -4.79
N PHE A 249 10.58 28.26 -5.41
CA PHE A 249 10.44 27.89 -6.82
C PHE A 249 10.12 26.39 -6.98
N PRO A 250 9.33 26.02 -8.01
CA PRO A 250 8.92 24.63 -8.21
C PRO A 250 9.98 23.80 -8.94
N LEU A 251 10.39 22.68 -8.35
CA LEU A 251 11.19 21.63 -8.98
C LEU A 251 10.31 20.47 -9.46
N LYS A 252 10.49 20.04 -10.72
CA LYS A 252 9.78 18.90 -11.29
C LYS A 252 10.51 17.60 -10.94
N LEU A 253 9.86 16.71 -10.19
CA LEU A 253 10.43 15.42 -9.78
C LEU A 253 9.94 14.25 -10.65
N PHE A 254 8.64 13.95 -10.63
CA PHE A 254 8.04 12.81 -11.35
C PHE A 254 6.69 13.18 -11.96
N GLY A 255 6.50 12.86 -13.25
CA GLY A 255 5.24 13.12 -13.95
C GLY A 255 4.83 14.59 -13.80
N GLU A 256 3.71 14.82 -13.12
CA GLU A 256 3.14 16.15 -12.84
C GLU A 256 3.44 16.69 -11.44
N LEU A 257 4.24 15.98 -10.63
CA LEU A 257 4.58 16.38 -9.26
C LEU A 257 5.65 17.48 -9.26
N ARG A 258 5.33 18.59 -8.58
CA ARG A 258 6.21 19.74 -8.37
C ARG A 258 6.45 19.94 -6.88
N VAL A 259 7.72 20.09 -6.51
CA VAL A 259 8.16 20.32 -5.12
C VAL A 259 8.67 21.73 -4.98
N CYS A 260 8.16 22.47 -4.01
CA CYS A 260 8.54 23.86 -3.77
C CYS A 260 9.78 23.91 -2.88
N VAL A 261 10.85 24.52 -3.39
CA VAL A 261 12.12 24.67 -2.66
C VAL A 261 12.61 26.11 -2.66
N SER A 262 13.38 26.47 -1.64
CA SER A 262 14.08 27.75 -1.57
C SER A 262 15.48 27.58 -1.00
N GLN A 263 16.43 28.40 -1.43
CA GLN A 263 17.76 28.53 -0.81
C GLN A 263 17.86 29.79 0.06
N ASP A 264 16.81 30.62 0.08
CA ASP A 264 16.76 31.83 0.86
C ASP A 264 16.35 31.51 2.30
N TYR A 265 17.37 31.33 3.15
CA TYR A 265 17.18 31.04 4.57
C TYR A 265 16.67 32.24 5.38
N GLU A 266 16.70 33.47 4.84
CA GLU A 266 16.23 34.65 5.55
C GLU A 266 14.73 34.86 5.31
N GLN A 267 14.29 34.86 4.05
CA GLN A 267 12.88 35.11 3.69
C GLN A 267 12.06 33.81 3.61
N GLY A 268 12.69 32.70 3.22
CA GLY A 268 12.00 31.42 3.02
C GLY A 268 11.69 30.67 4.31
N ALA A 269 12.38 30.99 5.42
CA ALA A 269 12.21 30.30 6.70
C ALA A 269 10.78 30.39 7.26
N GLN A 270 10.05 31.47 6.96
CA GLN A 270 8.66 31.68 7.39
C GLN A 270 7.70 30.59 6.87
N TYR A 271 7.92 30.10 5.64
CA TYR A 271 7.07 29.11 4.99
C TYR A 271 7.75 27.73 4.87
N ALA A 272 8.92 27.58 5.47
CA ALA A 272 9.66 26.33 5.48
C ALA A 272 9.00 25.33 6.44
N VAL A 273 8.76 24.11 5.96
CA VAL A 273 8.15 23.05 6.74
C VAL A 273 9.10 21.88 6.91
N PRO A 274 9.24 21.30 8.12
CA PRO A 274 10.13 20.18 8.33
C PRO A 274 9.73 18.98 7.48
N PHE A 275 10.71 18.45 6.76
CA PHE A 275 10.51 17.39 5.78
C PHE A 275 11.09 16.07 6.28
N GLY A 276 10.30 15.00 6.25
CA GLY A 276 10.66 13.69 6.80
C GLY A 276 10.99 12.63 5.75
N GLY A 277 11.15 13.00 4.47
CA GLY A 277 11.46 12.08 3.39
C GLY A 277 10.27 11.67 2.52
N PHE A 278 10.57 11.05 1.37
CA PHE A 278 9.61 10.37 0.51
C PHE A 278 9.67 8.86 0.75
N PHE A 279 8.60 8.16 0.38
CA PHE A 279 8.60 6.71 0.17
C PHE A 279 7.51 6.33 -0.84
N SER A 280 7.57 5.11 -1.34
CA SER A 280 6.61 4.59 -2.30
C SER A 280 6.27 3.13 -2.06
N CYS A 281 5.37 2.60 -2.88
CA CYS A 281 5.05 1.18 -2.88
C CYS A 281 6.27 0.28 -3.19
N GLN A 282 7.33 0.82 -3.82
CA GLN A 282 8.53 0.07 -4.22
C GLN A 282 9.77 0.38 -3.37
N ALA A 283 9.86 1.57 -2.78
CA ALA A 283 11.03 2.03 -2.05
C ALA A 283 10.65 2.66 -0.69
N GLY A 284 11.31 2.24 0.38
CA GLY A 284 11.14 2.75 1.74
C GLY A 284 11.89 4.04 2.00
N ASN A 285 11.59 4.67 3.13
CA ASN A 285 12.19 5.93 3.55
C ASN A 285 13.45 5.69 4.40
N PRO A 286 14.64 6.16 3.98
CA PRO A 286 15.86 6.06 4.76
C PRO A 286 15.83 6.79 6.10
N LEU A 287 14.91 7.74 6.28
CA LEU A 287 14.74 8.49 7.53
C LEU A 287 13.82 7.79 8.52
N ALA A 288 13.06 6.76 8.12
CA ALA A 288 12.06 6.10 8.96
C ALA A 288 12.64 5.22 10.09
N GLY A 289 13.94 5.26 10.34
CA GLY A 289 14.60 4.56 11.45
C GLY A 289 15.27 3.24 11.06
N GLN A 290 15.20 2.24 11.96
CA GLN A 290 15.92 0.96 11.87
C GLN A 290 15.71 0.26 10.51
N HIS A 291 16.78 -0.35 10.00
CA HIS A 291 16.76 -1.20 8.80
C HIS A 291 15.87 -2.45 9.01
N ARG A 292 14.55 -2.28 8.94
CA ARG A 292 13.53 -3.32 9.06
C ARG A 292 12.86 -3.62 7.71
N GLY A 293 13.54 -3.30 6.61
CA GLY A 293 13.06 -3.58 5.26
C GLY A 293 13.26 -5.04 4.82
N THR A 294 13.06 -5.28 3.53
CA THR A 294 13.30 -6.58 2.87
C THR A 294 14.75 -6.70 2.40
N ALA A 295 15.19 -7.88 1.95
CA ALA A 295 16.54 -8.08 1.42
C ALA A 295 16.87 -7.18 0.20
N GLU A 296 15.85 -6.74 -0.54
CA GLU A 296 15.98 -5.87 -1.72
C GLU A 296 15.84 -4.37 -1.40
N ASP A 297 15.13 -4.03 -0.31
CA ASP A 297 14.93 -2.66 0.15
C ASP A 297 15.01 -2.61 1.68
N PRO A 298 16.14 -2.14 2.25
CA PRO A 298 16.41 -2.23 3.68
C PRO A 298 15.65 -1.17 4.50
N HIS A 299 14.87 -0.28 3.88
CA HIS A 299 14.22 0.83 4.55
C HIS A 299 12.72 0.60 4.78
N ALA A 300 12.19 1.11 5.90
CA ALA A 300 10.77 1.01 6.21
C ALA A 300 9.93 1.97 5.34
N LYS A 301 8.77 1.51 4.87
CA LYS A 301 7.81 2.32 4.08
C LYS A 301 6.90 3.12 5.02
N GLY A 302 7.47 4.11 5.67
CA GLY A 302 6.74 4.96 6.62
C GLY A 302 7.49 6.25 6.94
N CYS A 303 6.96 7.00 7.90
CA CYS A 303 7.58 8.23 8.34
C CYS A 303 8.47 8.05 9.57
N PRO A 304 9.49 8.92 9.75
CA PRO A 304 10.20 9.02 11.01
C PRO A 304 9.24 9.37 12.16
N PRO A 305 9.60 9.03 13.41
CA PRO A 305 8.83 9.45 14.58
C PRO A 305 8.61 10.98 14.59
N GLY A 306 7.38 11.41 14.90
CA GLY A 306 6.99 12.83 14.93
C GLY A 306 6.58 13.40 13.56
N PHE A 307 6.57 12.58 12.50
CA PHE A 307 6.10 12.98 11.18
C PHE A 307 4.86 12.19 10.77
N SER A 308 3.93 12.85 10.08
CA SER A 308 2.74 12.24 9.48
C SER A 308 2.94 12.02 7.98
N GLN A 309 2.41 10.92 7.46
CA GLN A 309 2.45 10.61 6.04
C GLN A 309 1.30 11.29 5.28
N HIS A 310 1.61 11.81 4.11
CA HIS A 310 0.65 12.43 3.20
C HIS A 310 0.88 11.91 1.77
N LEU A 311 -0.21 11.80 1.00
CA LEU A 311 -0.13 11.36 -0.39
C LEU A 311 0.41 12.50 -1.27
N ALA A 312 1.47 12.25 -2.03
CA ALA A 312 1.98 13.18 -3.04
C ALA A 312 1.32 12.94 -4.42
N LEU A 313 1.31 11.68 -4.86
CA LEU A 313 0.86 11.28 -6.19
C LEU A 313 0.52 9.79 -6.21
N ILE A 314 -0.42 9.40 -7.07
CA ILE A 314 -0.60 8.00 -7.50
C ILE A 314 -0.16 7.89 -8.95
N SER A 315 0.83 7.05 -9.23
CA SER A 315 1.33 6.78 -10.58
C SER A 315 1.31 5.29 -10.83
N ASP A 316 0.56 4.84 -11.84
CA ASP A 316 0.46 3.44 -12.26
C ASP A 316 0.28 2.45 -11.10
N SER A 317 -0.73 2.69 -10.25
CA SER A 317 -1.00 1.89 -9.04
C SER A 317 0.10 1.89 -7.97
N CYS A 318 1.04 2.83 -8.02
CA CYS A 318 1.99 3.07 -6.95
C CYS A 318 1.70 4.40 -6.27
N GLN A 319 1.50 4.37 -4.95
CA GLN A 319 1.43 5.59 -4.16
C GLN A 319 2.84 6.09 -3.88
N VAL A 320 3.06 7.37 -4.12
CA VAL A 320 4.21 8.12 -3.62
C VAL A 320 3.71 8.96 -2.46
N GLN A 321 4.32 8.76 -1.31
CA GLN A 321 3.98 9.43 -0.06
C GLN A 321 5.17 10.25 0.43
N PHE A 322 4.88 11.28 1.21
CA PHE A 322 5.87 12.15 1.81
C PHE A 322 5.53 12.42 3.27
N CYS A 323 6.56 12.72 4.03
CA CYS A 323 6.44 12.95 5.46
C CYS A 323 6.65 14.44 5.76
N VAL A 324 5.74 15.03 6.53
CA VAL A 324 5.90 16.35 7.14
C VAL A 324 5.64 16.26 8.63
N GLN A 325 6.10 17.26 9.38
CA GLN A 325 5.89 17.32 10.82
C GLN A 325 4.40 17.09 11.17
N ALA A 326 4.16 16.15 12.08
CA ALA A 326 2.81 15.86 12.56
C ALA A 326 2.21 17.09 13.25
N GLY A 327 0.88 17.23 13.19
CA GLY A 327 0.19 18.41 13.72
C GLY A 327 0.17 19.63 12.78
N LEU A 328 1.06 19.69 11.78
CA LEU A 328 1.17 20.84 10.85
C LEU A 328 -0.02 20.95 9.90
N LEU A 329 -0.49 19.81 9.37
CA LEU A 329 -1.58 19.73 8.39
C LEU A 329 -2.91 19.29 9.02
N THR A 330 -3.22 19.82 10.21
CA THR A 330 -4.41 19.44 11.01
C THR A 330 -5.70 20.14 10.62
N GLY A 331 -5.62 21.16 9.75
CA GLY A 331 -6.78 21.91 9.29
C GLY A 331 -7.41 21.36 8.00
N GLY A 332 -8.64 21.79 7.74
CA GLY A 332 -9.35 21.57 6.47
C GLY A 332 -10.59 20.69 6.58
N SER A 333 -11.13 20.30 5.44
CA SER A 333 -12.20 19.30 5.32
C SER A 333 -11.61 17.91 5.13
N LEU A 334 -12.33 16.88 5.58
CA LEU A 334 -11.95 15.50 5.29
C LEU A 334 -11.92 15.28 3.77
N PRO A 335 -10.84 14.67 3.22
CA PRO A 335 -10.74 14.44 1.80
C PRO A 335 -11.83 13.46 1.36
N PRO A 336 -12.45 13.66 0.18
CA PRO A 336 -13.37 12.68 -0.35
C PRO A 336 -12.64 11.38 -0.67
N ALA A 337 -13.39 10.27 -0.69
CA ALA A 337 -12.86 8.98 -1.09
C ALA A 337 -12.31 9.04 -2.53
N ARG A 338 -11.11 8.50 -2.71
CA ARG A 338 -10.45 8.35 -4.01
C ARG A 338 -11.13 7.20 -4.75
N LEU A 339 -11.72 7.54 -5.90
CA LEU A 339 -12.42 6.58 -6.73
C LEU A 339 -11.48 5.99 -7.80
N PRO A 340 -11.62 4.70 -8.15
CA PRO A 340 -10.94 4.12 -9.30
C PRO A 340 -11.45 4.73 -10.62
N PRO A 341 -10.72 4.62 -11.75
CA PRO A 341 -9.46 3.89 -11.91
C PRO A 341 -8.22 4.66 -11.45
N PHE A 342 -7.25 3.93 -10.91
CA PHE A 342 -5.95 4.45 -10.50
C PHE A 342 -4.83 4.13 -11.50
N THR A 343 -5.14 3.27 -12.46
CA THR A 343 -4.30 2.96 -13.62
C THR A 343 -4.69 3.83 -14.81
N ARG A 344 -3.71 4.22 -15.61
CA ARG A 344 -3.99 4.82 -16.93
C ARG A 344 -4.33 3.73 -17.93
N LEU A 345 -5.15 4.08 -18.92
CA LEU A 345 -5.41 3.18 -20.04
C LEU A 345 -4.09 2.96 -20.82
N PRO A 346 -3.60 1.72 -20.97
CA PRO A 346 -2.38 1.48 -21.73
C PRO A 346 -2.61 1.74 -23.22
N ALA A 347 -1.69 2.46 -23.85
CA ALA A 347 -1.70 2.68 -25.30
C ALA A 347 -1.10 1.46 -26.03
N ASN A 348 -1.80 0.98 -27.06
CA ASN A 348 -1.37 -0.06 -28.01
C ASN A 348 -0.79 -1.34 -27.38
N LEU A 349 -1.67 -2.24 -26.97
CA LEU A 349 -1.29 -3.61 -26.61
C LEU A 349 -1.42 -4.53 -27.84
N PRO A 350 -0.39 -5.31 -28.21
CA PRO A 350 -0.55 -6.36 -29.20
C PRO A 350 -1.53 -7.41 -28.65
N ALA A 351 -2.56 -7.73 -29.43
CA ALA A 351 -3.50 -8.79 -29.07
C ALA A 351 -2.82 -10.15 -29.28
N VAL A 352 -2.67 -10.93 -28.21
CA VAL A 352 -2.22 -12.32 -28.28
C VAL A 352 -3.46 -13.20 -28.21
N ASP A 353 -3.81 -13.87 -29.30
CA ASP A 353 -4.94 -14.79 -29.33
C ASP A 353 -4.59 -16.10 -28.63
N THR A 354 -5.17 -16.29 -27.45
CA THR A 354 -5.07 -17.54 -26.70
C THR A 354 -6.08 -18.53 -27.26
N LEU A 355 -5.60 -19.60 -27.91
CA LEU A 355 -6.44 -20.63 -28.54
C LEU A 355 -6.74 -21.82 -27.62
N LEU A 356 -5.88 -22.07 -26.63
CA LEU A 356 -5.97 -23.22 -25.73
C LEU A 356 -5.80 -22.82 -24.27
N VAL A 357 -6.61 -23.41 -23.38
CA VAL A 357 -6.44 -23.32 -21.92
C VAL A 357 -6.62 -24.70 -21.30
N ARG A 358 -5.66 -25.13 -20.49
CA ARG A 358 -5.74 -26.39 -19.74
C ARG A 358 -6.31 -26.17 -18.34
N ASP A 359 -7.22 -27.03 -17.92
CA ASP A 359 -7.88 -27.04 -16.61
C ASP A 359 -7.87 -28.47 -16.04
N GLY A 360 -6.84 -28.79 -15.26
CA GLY A 360 -6.60 -30.17 -14.81
C GLY A 360 -6.44 -31.13 -15.99
N ASP A 361 -7.34 -32.11 -16.08
CA ASP A 361 -7.39 -33.09 -17.17
C ASP A 361 -8.17 -32.59 -18.40
N SER A 362 -8.97 -31.54 -18.24
CA SER A 362 -9.75 -30.96 -19.34
C SER A 362 -8.93 -29.92 -20.10
N THR A 363 -9.11 -29.87 -21.41
CA THR A 363 -8.54 -28.82 -22.27
C THR A 363 -9.67 -28.08 -22.93
N TRP A 364 -9.59 -26.75 -22.94
CA TRP A 364 -10.54 -25.86 -23.58
C TRP A 364 -9.93 -25.27 -24.84
N VAL A 365 -10.69 -25.29 -25.94
CA VAL A 365 -10.34 -24.68 -27.22
C VAL A 365 -11.26 -23.48 -27.44
N ARG A 366 -10.69 -22.37 -27.87
CA ARG A 366 -11.46 -21.21 -28.35
C ARG A 366 -11.70 -21.37 -29.84
N ASP A 367 -12.96 -21.38 -30.24
CA ASP A 367 -13.34 -21.46 -31.64
C ASP A 367 -12.90 -20.20 -32.38
N ALA A 368 -12.26 -20.37 -33.55
CA ALA A 368 -11.65 -19.27 -34.29
C ALA A 368 -12.66 -18.30 -34.91
N GLN A 369 -13.89 -18.76 -35.20
CA GLN A 369 -14.92 -17.94 -35.87
C GLN A 369 -15.92 -17.35 -34.87
N SER A 370 -16.39 -18.17 -33.93
CA SER A 370 -17.39 -17.77 -32.94
C SER A 370 -16.80 -17.17 -31.67
N HIS A 371 -15.48 -17.32 -31.45
CA HIS A 371 -14.77 -16.89 -30.25
C HIS A 371 -15.27 -17.51 -28.93
N VAL A 372 -16.12 -18.52 -29.02
CA VAL A 372 -16.69 -19.25 -27.87
C VAL A 372 -15.70 -20.31 -27.38
N TRP A 373 -15.64 -20.48 -26.07
CA TRP A 373 -14.85 -21.54 -25.44
C TRP A 373 -15.67 -22.83 -25.38
N ARG A 374 -15.06 -23.94 -25.80
CA ARG A 374 -15.63 -25.28 -25.66
C ARG A 374 -14.59 -26.26 -25.14
N LEU A 375 -15.06 -27.35 -24.53
CA LEU A 375 -14.19 -28.48 -24.21
C LEU A 375 -13.63 -29.08 -25.51
N ALA A 376 -12.32 -29.30 -25.52
CA ALA A 376 -11.59 -29.88 -26.62
C ALA A 376 -11.90 -31.37 -26.73
N ARG A 377 -12.08 -31.85 -27.97
CA ARG A 377 -12.09 -33.31 -28.23
C ARG A 377 -10.67 -33.85 -28.17
N GLN A 378 -10.50 -35.10 -27.77
CA GLN A 378 -9.19 -35.73 -27.52
C GLN A 378 -8.26 -35.67 -28.74
N GLU A 379 -8.81 -35.73 -29.95
CA GLU A 379 -8.11 -35.61 -31.24
C GLU A 379 -7.62 -34.18 -31.52
N GLU A 380 -8.39 -33.16 -31.13
CA GLU A 380 -8.05 -31.74 -31.32
C GLU A 380 -6.91 -31.31 -30.39
N VAL A 381 -6.80 -31.92 -29.20
CA VAL A 381 -5.72 -31.63 -28.24
C VAL A 381 -4.36 -32.04 -28.80
N GLN A 382 -4.27 -33.20 -29.46
CA GLN A 382 -3.03 -33.68 -30.07
C GLN A 382 -2.61 -32.79 -31.24
N HIS A 383 -3.55 -32.46 -32.14
CA HIS A 383 -3.26 -31.66 -33.33
C HIS A 383 -2.84 -30.22 -33.00
N VAL A 384 -3.46 -29.58 -31.99
CA VAL A 384 -3.08 -28.22 -31.59
C VAL A 384 -1.82 -28.22 -30.71
N ALA A 385 -1.57 -29.27 -29.92
CA ALA A 385 -0.31 -29.43 -29.19
C ALA A 385 0.89 -29.60 -30.13
N GLU A 386 0.73 -30.29 -31.27
CA GLU A 386 1.75 -30.36 -32.32
C GLU A 386 2.01 -29.01 -32.99
N MET A 387 0.99 -28.17 -33.18
CA MET A 387 1.14 -26.83 -33.76
C MET A 387 1.77 -25.81 -32.79
N VAL A 388 1.47 -25.89 -31.49
CA VAL A 388 2.02 -24.98 -30.45
C VAL A 388 3.37 -25.49 -29.92
N GLY A 389 3.62 -26.80 -30.00
CA GLY A 389 4.87 -27.47 -29.64
C GLY A 389 5.98 -27.22 -30.65
N GLY A 390 6.40 -25.97 -30.81
CA GLY A 390 7.64 -25.63 -31.51
C GLY A 390 8.84 -26.32 -30.86
N ARG A 391 9.40 -27.33 -31.56
CA ARG A 391 10.70 -27.98 -31.34
C ARG A 391 10.98 -28.51 -29.92
N GLY A 392 10.38 -29.65 -29.59
CA GLY A 392 11.09 -30.63 -28.78
C GLY A 392 12.22 -31.23 -29.63
N LEU A 393 13.47 -31.15 -29.15
CA LEU A 393 14.64 -31.74 -29.82
C LEU A 393 14.34 -33.19 -30.21
N SER A 394 14.52 -33.51 -31.49
CA SER A 394 14.40 -34.86 -32.02
C SER A 394 15.30 -35.79 -31.20
N GLY A 395 14.85 -37.01 -30.90
CA GLY A 395 15.63 -38.02 -30.17
C GLY A 395 17.03 -38.29 -30.75
N GLY A 396 17.30 -37.88 -32.00
CA GLY A 396 18.63 -37.89 -32.62
C GLY A 396 19.60 -36.79 -32.12
N GLU A 397 19.11 -35.61 -31.74
CA GLU A 397 19.95 -34.51 -31.21
C GLU A 397 20.40 -34.78 -29.77
N VAL A 398 19.57 -35.43 -28.96
CA VAL A 398 19.91 -35.81 -27.58
C VAL A 398 21.03 -36.87 -27.56
N ALA A 399 21.04 -37.79 -28.52
CA ALA A 399 22.10 -38.78 -28.70
C ALA A 399 23.42 -38.14 -29.18
N GLY A 400 23.36 -37.15 -30.08
CA GLY A 400 24.55 -36.45 -30.56
C GLY A 400 25.27 -35.64 -29.48
N VAL A 401 24.51 -34.93 -28.64
CA VAL A 401 25.07 -34.11 -27.54
C VAL A 401 25.68 -34.98 -26.45
N THR A 402 25.08 -36.13 -26.12
CA THR A 402 25.66 -37.06 -25.14
C THR A 402 26.98 -37.68 -25.62
N VAL A 403 27.08 -38.06 -26.90
CA VAL A 403 28.33 -38.60 -27.45
C VAL A 403 29.44 -37.55 -27.49
N ALA A 404 29.13 -36.30 -27.86
CA ALA A 404 30.12 -35.21 -27.90
C ALA A 404 30.66 -34.85 -26.50
N VAL A 405 29.78 -34.82 -25.48
CA VAL A 405 30.19 -34.54 -24.10
C VAL A 405 31.05 -35.68 -23.52
N LEU A 406 30.70 -36.94 -23.79
CA LEU A 406 31.48 -38.08 -23.35
C LEU A 406 32.86 -38.14 -24.04
N ALA A 407 32.95 -37.82 -25.33
CA ALA A 407 34.21 -37.74 -26.05
C ALA A 407 35.11 -36.59 -25.54
N GLY A 408 34.51 -35.43 -25.22
CA GLY A 408 35.20 -34.30 -24.61
C GLY A 408 35.77 -34.59 -23.21
N LEU A 409 35.00 -35.31 -22.39
CA LEU A 409 35.45 -35.74 -21.06
C LEU A 409 36.59 -36.77 -21.14
N ALA A 410 36.51 -37.72 -22.07
CA ALA A 410 37.56 -38.72 -22.27
C ALA A 410 38.89 -38.08 -22.74
N THR A 411 38.83 -37.09 -23.64
CA THR A 411 40.01 -36.34 -24.09
C THR A 411 40.58 -35.44 -23.01
N GLY A 412 39.74 -34.78 -22.20
CA GLY A 412 40.17 -34.01 -21.04
C GLY A 412 40.89 -34.86 -19.98
N LEU A 413 40.34 -36.05 -19.66
CA LEU A 413 40.97 -36.98 -18.72
C LEU A 413 42.28 -37.56 -19.27
N GLY A 414 42.35 -37.87 -20.57
CA GLY A 414 43.56 -38.35 -21.23
C GLY A 414 44.70 -37.31 -21.20
N THR A 415 44.41 -36.05 -21.49
CA THR A 415 45.41 -34.96 -21.46
C THR A 415 45.86 -34.62 -20.05
N ALA A 416 44.96 -34.63 -19.06
CA ALA A 416 45.31 -34.46 -17.65
C ALA A 416 46.19 -35.60 -17.11
N TRP A 417 45.89 -36.84 -17.49
CA TRP A 417 46.71 -38.00 -17.12
C TRP A 417 48.10 -37.96 -17.77
N TYR A 418 48.17 -37.63 -19.07
CA TYR A 418 49.44 -37.45 -19.79
C TYR A 418 50.28 -36.31 -19.20
N GLY A 419 49.65 -35.18 -18.84
CA GLY A 419 50.30 -34.05 -18.18
C GLY A 419 50.89 -34.42 -16.82
N ARG A 420 50.11 -35.11 -15.96
CA ARG A 420 50.60 -35.61 -14.66
C ARG A 420 51.74 -36.61 -14.79
N ARG A 421 51.70 -37.48 -15.80
CA ARG A 421 52.76 -38.48 -16.04
C ARG A 421 54.06 -37.82 -16.52
N ARG A 422 53.95 -36.76 -17.34
CA ARG A 422 55.11 -35.98 -17.83
C ARG A 422 55.71 -35.07 -16.75
N TYR A 423 54.88 -34.54 -15.84
CA TYR A 423 55.34 -33.71 -14.71
C TYR A 423 56.13 -34.51 -13.66
N LYS A 424 55.79 -35.80 -13.45
CA LYS A 424 56.55 -36.69 -12.55
C LYS A 424 57.90 -37.17 -13.13
N ALA A 425 58.19 -36.93 -14.41
CA ALA A 425 59.39 -37.43 -15.09
C ALA A 425 60.53 -36.40 -15.21
N ARG A 426 60.37 -35.15 -14.70
CA ARG A 426 61.45 -34.16 -14.66
C ARG A 426 61.94 -34.00 -13.22
N GLY A 427 63.06 -34.65 -12.93
CA GLY A 427 63.79 -34.56 -11.67
C GLY A 427 64.38 -33.18 -11.42
N TYR A 428 64.54 -32.85 -10.14
CA TYR A 428 65.13 -31.64 -9.62
C TYR A 428 66.63 -31.57 -9.93
N GLN A 429 67.10 -30.42 -10.44
CA GLN A 429 68.52 -30.05 -10.44
C GLN A 429 68.69 -28.78 -9.59
N ALA A 430 69.60 -28.89 -8.63
CA ALA A 430 70.06 -27.85 -7.73
C ALA A 430 71.03 -26.88 -8.44
N LEU A 431 71.02 -25.61 -8.04
CA LEU A 431 72.03 -24.61 -8.40
C LEU A 431 72.54 -23.93 -7.12
N GLY A 432 73.87 -23.87 -7.00
CA GLY A 432 74.65 -23.31 -5.89
C GLY A 432 74.90 -21.79 -5.99
N PRO A 433 75.83 -21.25 -5.18
CA PRO A 433 75.65 -19.98 -4.44
C PRO A 433 76.43 -18.76 -4.98
N GLY A 434 76.03 -17.56 -4.53
CA GLY A 434 76.70 -16.24 -4.70
C GLY A 434 75.80 -15.28 -5.51
N ASP A 435 75.44 -14.06 -5.11
CA ASP A 435 75.98 -13.10 -4.12
C ASP A 435 74.86 -12.27 -3.45
N SER A 436 75.12 -11.83 -2.21
CA SER A 436 74.30 -10.88 -1.43
C SER A 436 74.86 -9.45 -1.54
N PRO A 437 74.03 -8.41 -1.29
CA PRO A 437 74.06 -7.74 0.02
C PRO A 437 72.64 -7.36 0.54
N ALA A 438 72.21 -7.85 1.71
CA ALA A 438 72.20 -7.18 3.05
C ALA A 438 70.94 -6.28 3.30
N PRO A 439 70.50 -6.03 4.56
CA PRO A 439 69.58 -6.93 5.31
C PRO A 439 68.31 -6.26 5.92
N ALA A 440 67.32 -7.13 6.23
CA ALA A 440 66.29 -7.17 7.31
C ALA A 440 65.28 -5.99 7.47
N SER A 441 63.94 -6.17 7.31
CA SER A 441 62.91 -7.00 8.03
C SER A 441 62.33 -6.34 9.31
N PRO A 442 61.12 -6.72 9.81
CA PRO A 442 60.07 -7.59 9.25
C PRO A 442 58.61 -7.07 9.42
N GLU A 443 57.68 -7.55 8.60
CA GLU A 443 56.26 -7.68 8.98
C GLU A 443 55.78 -9.12 8.87
N HIS A 444 54.76 -9.41 9.67
CA HIS A 444 54.46 -10.67 10.32
C HIS A 444 53.65 -11.65 9.45
N SER A 445 54.03 -12.92 9.53
CA SER A 445 53.48 -14.07 8.80
C SER A 445 52.05 -14.44 9.22
N THR A 446 51.25 -14.92 8.26
CA THR A 446 50.07 -15.76 8.51
C THR A 446 50.34 -17.15 7.95
N VAL A 447 50.33 -18.17 8.81
CA VAL A 447 50.49 -19.58 8.47
C VAL A 447 49.11 -20.23 8.35
N LEU A 448 48.92 -20.94 7.24
CA LEU A 448 47.86 -21.91 6.96
C LEU A 448 48.21 -23.26 7.61
N SER A 449 47.21 -23.99 8.12
CA SER A 449 47.23 -25.46 8.05
C SER A 449 45.83 -26.03 7.83
N MET A 450 45.77 -26.92 6.82
CA MET A 450 44.79 -28.00 6.60
C MET A 450 44.78 -28.97 7.80
N GLY A 451 43.80 -29.84 8.06
CA GLY A 451 42.58 -30.25 7.34
C GLY A 451 41.91 -31.47 8.04
N GLU A 452 40.86 -31.96 7.37
CA GLU A 452 40.17 -33.27 7.43
C GLU A 452 39.52 -33.81 8.72
N GLY A 453 38.29 -34.34 8.55
CA GLY A 453 37.71 -35.35 9.47
C GLY A 453 36.18 -35.41 9.49
N TYR A 454 35.61 -36.37 8.76
CA TYR A 454 34.20 -36.81 8.76
C TYR A 454 33.63 -37.10 10.16
N GLN A 455 32.34 -36.80 10.40
CA GLN A 455 31.18 -37.74 10.48
C GLN A 455 30.07 -37.27 11.45
N GLN A 456 28.82 -37.54 11.02
CA GLN A 456 27.60 -37.82 11.82
C GLN A 456 26.71 -36.69 12.38
N GLN A 457 25.50 -36.68 11.83
CA GLN A 457 24.20 -36.31 12.40
C GLN A 457 23.91 -37.11 13.69
N PRO A 458 23.10 -36.60 14.62
CA PRO A 458 21.67 -36.96 14.60
C PRO A 458 20.69 -35.85 15.07
N GLU A 459 19.42 -36.22 14.98
CA GLU A 459 18.16 -35.52 15.26
C GLU A 459 18.00 -34.85 16.63
N GLY A 460 17.15 -33.80 16.64
CA GLY A 460 16.01 -33.67 17.57
C GLY A 460 16.27 -33.13 18.99
N THR A 461 15.65 -32.00 19.35
CA THR A 461 14.35 -31.92 20.06
C THR A 461 14.24 -30.58 20.81
N VAL A 462 13.05 -29.97 20.73
CA VAL A 462 12.49 -28.80 21.46
C VAL A 462 12.17 -29.24 22.92
N PRO A 463 12.22 -28.37 23.96
CA PRO A 463 11.24 -27.30 24.22
C PRO A 463 11.76 -25.87 24.06
#